data_AF-A0A4Q5SXE2-F1
#
_entry.id   AF-A0A4Q5SXE2-F1
#
_cell.length_a   1.000
_cell.length_b   1.000
_cell.length_c   1.000
_cell.angle_alpha   90.00
_cell.angle_beta   90.00
_cell.angle_gamma   90.00
#
_symmetry.space_group_name_H-M   'P 1'
#
loop_
_entity.id
_entity.type
_entity.pdbx_description
1 polymer ?
#
loop_
_entity_poly.entity_id
_entity_poly.type
_entity_poly.pdbx_seq_one_letter_code
_entity_poly.pdbx_strand_id
1 'polypeptide(L)'
;MIQPSEIRWGNTVLFKKSGRILPVACGAEQFGLIAQGQLADLFPVVLKEDVLLKNGFVENKDYALFPQAHEYRRVLPVKGKGHIELLAYLKSNKECLAWAVVDGVAASNPVFQLHQLQNLHYALTGAEL
;
A
#
# COMPACT_ATOMS: atom_id res chain seq x y z
N MET A 1 -17.69 8.57 -11.52
CA MET A 1 -18.62 8.68 -10.38
C MET A 1 -18.17 7.65 -9.35
N ILE A 2 -17.90 8.07 -8.11
CA ILE A 2 -17.33 7.23 -7.06
C ILE A 2 -18.45 6.34 -6.46
N GLN A 3 -18.30 5.01 -6.50
CA GLN A 3 -19.26 4.08 -5.89
C GLN A 3 -19.01 3.93 -4.38
N PRO A 4 -19.99 4.23 -3.51
CA PRO A 4 -19.83 4.14 -2.06
C PRO A 4 -19.70 2.69 -1.52
N SER A 5 -20.14 1.71 -2.29
CA SER A 5 -20.13 0.28 -1.92
C SER A 5 -18.81 -0.43 -2.26
N GLU A 6 -17.91 0.23 -2.96
CA GLU A 6 -16.62 -0.32 -3.33
C GLU A 6 -15.64 -0.11 -2.18
N ILE A 7 -15.05 -1.20 -1.67
CA ILE A 7 -14.02 -1.13 -0.63
C ILE A 7 -12.80 -0.41 -1.22
N ARG A 8 -12.61 0.86 -0.82
CA ARG A 8 -11.45 1.67 -1.18
C ARG A 8 -10.31 1.36 -0.21
N TRP A 9 -9.41 0.49 -0.62
CA TRP A 9 -8.29 0.02 0.21
C TRP A 9 -7.35 1.14 0.68
N GLY A 10 -7.32 2.27 -0.04
CA GLY A 10 -6.64 3.50 0.36
C GLY A 10 -7.16 4.16 1.64
N ASN A 11 -8.38 3.82 2.05
CA ASN A 11 -8.98 4.25 3.30
C ASN A 11 -9.13 3.07 4.27
N THR A 12 -8.42 1.95 4.12
CA THR A 12 -8.59 0.83 5.07
C THR A 12 -7.69 1.01 6.29
N VAL A 13 -8.29 0.87 7.47
CA VAL A 13 -7.59 0.78 8.76
C VAL A 13 -7.92 -0.55 9.42
N LEU A 14 -7.04 -1.02 10.29
CA LEU A 14 -7.35 -2.13 11.17
C LEU A 14 -8.08 -1.57 12.39
N PHE A 15 -9.30 -2.01 12.64
CA PHE A 15 -10.10 -1.59 13.77
C PHE A 15 -10.31 -2.74 14.75
N LYS A 16 -10.03 -2.49 16.03
CA LYS A 16 -10.28 -3.43 17.11
C LYS A 16 -11.70 -3.24 17.64
N LYS A 17 -12.56 -4.23 17.38
CA LYS A 17 -13.95 -4.26 17.86
C LYS A 17 -14.22 -5.58 18.54
N SER A 18 -14.71 -5.55 19.78
CA SER A 18 -15.07 -6.74 20.56
C SER A 18 -13.94 -7.80 20.62
N GLY A 19 -12.70 -7.36 20.79
CA GLY A 19 -11.52 -8.24 20.92
C GLY A 19 -10.97 -8.81 19.60
N ARG A 20 -11.54 -8.44 18.44
CA ARG A 20 -11.02 -8.81 17.12
C ARG A 20 -10.48 -7.60 16.39
N ILE A 21 -9.38 -7.77 15.66
CA ILE A 21 -8.79 -6.74 14.79
C ILE A 21 -9.11 -7.12 13.35
N LEU A 22 -9.85 -6.27 12.65
CA LEU A 22 -10.29 -6.52 11.28
C LEU A 22 -10.04 -5.29 10.39
N PRO A 23 -9.73 -5.48 9.10
CA PRO A 23 -9.68 -4.38 8.15
C PRO A 23 -11.09 -3.82 7.95
N VAL A 24 -11.24 -2.51 8.12
CA VAL A 24 -12.48 -1.77 7.85
C VAL A 24 -12.18 -0.55 6.99
N ALA A 25 -13.13 -0.15 6.15
CA ALA A 25 -13.05 1.15 5.49
C ALA A 25 -13.11 2.25 6.55
N CYS A 26 -12.25 3.27 6.41
CA CYS A 26 -12.18 4.44 7.26
C CYS A 26 -13.33 5.36 6.86
N GLY A 27 -14.44 5.20 7.57
CA GLY A 27 -15.65 6.00 7.42
C GLY A 27 -15.82 6.99 8.57
N ALA A 28 -17.03 7.54 8.69
CA ALA A 28 -17.35 8.55 9.71
C ALA A 28 -17.08 8.08 11.15
N GLU A 29 -17.30 6.79 11.45
CA GLU A 29 -17.00 6.20 12.77
C GLU A 29 -15.49 6.33 13.09
N GLN A 30 -14.63 5.90 12.15
CA GLN A 30 -13.18 5.94 12.32
C GLN A 30 -12.66 7.37 12.37
N PHE A 31 -13.18 8.27 11.53
CA PHE A 31 -12.85 9.70 11.62
C PHE A 31 -13.29 10.33 12.95
N GLY A 32 -14.45 9.93 13.48
CA GLY A 32 -14.91 10.37 14.79
C GLY A 32 -13.97 9.94 15.92
N LEU A 33 -13.52 8.68 15.90
CA LEU A 33 -12.52 8.17 16.85
C LEU A 33 -11.20 8.94 16.76
N ILE A 34 -10.72 9.22 15.54
CA ILE A 34 -9.50 10.02 15.31
C ILE A 34 -9.66 11.44 15.85
N ALA A 35 -10.78 12.11 15.54
CA ALA A 35 -11.04 13.48 15.97
C ALA A 35 -11.14 13.62 17.50
N GLN A 36 -11.58 12.55 18.17
CA GLN A 36 -11.68 12.48 19.63
C GLN A 36 -10.38 12.00 20.30
N GLY A 37 -9.31 11.72 19.53
CA GLY A 37 -8.05 11.19 20.04
C GLY A 37 -8.12 9.74 20.53
N GLN A 38 -9.20 9.00 20.21
CA GLN A 38 -9.42 7.62 20.61
C GLN A 38 -8.76 6.64 19.63
N LEU A 39 -7.42 6.68 19.58
CA LEU A 39 -6.62 5.90 18.62
C LEU A 39 -6.25 4.48 19.09
N ALA A 40 -6.58 4.12 20.34
CA ALA A 40 -6.15 2.87 20.96
C ALA A 40 -6.63 1.60 20.22
N ASP A 41 -7.69 1.72 19.43
CA ASP A 41 -8.30 0.63 18.68
C ASP A 41 -8.07 0.74 17.16
N LEU A 42 -7.33 1.73 16.69
CA LEU A 42 -7.04 1.95 15.27
C LEU A 42 -5.57 1.69 14.95
N PHE A 43 -5.31 0.79 14.01
CA PHE A 43 -3.96 0.42 13.59
C PHE A 43 -3.79 0.57 12.07
N PRO A 44 -2.59 0.93 11.60
CA PRO A 44 -2.31 0.97 10.17
C PRO A 44 -2.28 -0.44 9.59
N VAL A 45 -2.71 -0.58 8.33
CA VAL A 45 -2.51 -1.82 7.56
C VAL A 45 -1.05 -1.86 7.08
N VAL A 46 -0.28 -2.81 7.60
CA VAL A 46 1.11 -3.04 7.18
C VAL A 46 1.13 -3.69 5.80
N LEU A 47 2.09 -3.31 4.95
CA LEU A 47 2.31 -3.96 3.67
C LEU A 47 2.69 -5.43 3.87
N LYS A 48 2.11 -6.28 3.04
CA LYS A 48 2.35 -7.73 2.98
C LYS A 48 2.16 -8.15 1.52
N GLU A 49 2.70 -9.31 1.17
CA GLU A 49 2.55 -9.90 -0.16
C GLU A 49 1.08 -9.94 -0.62
N ASP A 50 0.16 -10.40 0.22
CA ASP A 50 -1.26 -10.50 -0.13
C ASP A 50 -1.90 -9.14 -0.40
N VAL A 51 -1.44 -8.08 0.28
CA VAL A 51 -1.86 -6.71 0.04
C VAL A 51 -1.31 -6.20 -1.29
N LEU A 52 -0.03 -6.46 -1.59
CA LEU A 52 0.59 -6.04 -2.85
C LEU A 52 -0.10 -6.68 -4.07
N LEU A 53 -0.29 -8.01 -4.04
CA LEU A 53 -0.90 -8.77 -5.13
C LEU A 53 -2.33 -8.30 -5.41
N LYS A 54 -3.12 -8.01 -4.38
CA LYS A 54 -4.48 -7.44 -4.53
C LYS A 54 -4.47 -6.06 -5.16
N ASN A 55 -3.40 -5.30 -4.98
CA ASN A 55 -3.19 -3.97 -5.55
C ASN A 55 -2.38 -4.05 -6.86
N GLY A 56 -2.51 -5.13 -7.63
CA GLY A 56 -1.98 -5.21 -9.00
C GLY A 56 -0.44 -5.24 -9.11
N PHE A 57 0.26 -5.48 -8.01
CA PHE A 57 1.68 -5.81 -8.08
C PHE A 57 1.85 -7.23 -8.59
N VAL A 58 2.92 -7.45 -9.36
CA VAL A 58 3.33 -8.77 -9.85
C VAL A 58 4.71 -9.10 -9.34
N GLU A 59 4.97 -10.35 -9.01
CA GLU A 59 6.30 -10.80 -8.58
C GLU A 59 7.31 -10.54 -9.70
N ASN A 60 8.41 -9.85 -9.36
CA ASN A 60 9.50 -9.56 -10.26
C ASN A 60 10.42 -10.78 -10.35
N LYS A 61 10.57 -11.33 -11.55
CA LYS A 61 11.38 -12.53 -11.84
C LYS A 61 12.52 -12.25 -12.81
N ASP A 62 12.80 -10.97 -13.06
CA ASP A 62 13.80 -10.56 -14.05
C ASP A 62 15.23 -10.92 -13.60
N TYR A 63 15.45 -11.21 -12.32
CA TYR A 63 16.73 -11.59 -11.75
C TYR A 63 16.59 -12.52 -10.53
N ALA A 64 17.69 -13.18 -10.17
CA ALA A 64 17.72 -14.11 -9.04
C ALA A 64 17.74 -13.37 -7.70
N LEU A 65 16.79 -13.71 -6.82
CA LEU A 65 16.73 -13.27 -5.43
C LEU A 65 17.19 -14.37 -4.48
N PHE A 66 17.48 -13.99 -3.23
CA PHE A 66 17.69 -14.98 -2.17
C PHE A 66 16.41 -15.85 -2.00
N PRO A 67 16.51 -17.13 -1.59
CA PRO A 67 15.37 -18.06 -1.57
C PRO A 67 14.13 -17.64 -0.76
N GLN A 68 14.26 -16.67 0.15
CA GLN A 68 13.19 -16.13 1.00
C GLN A 68 12.89 -14.66 0.73
N ALA A 69 13.56 -14.06 -0.24
CA ALA A 69 13.38 -12.69 -0.66
C ALA A 69 12.49 -12.67 -1.90
N HIS A 70 11.48 -11.81 -1.88
CA HIS A 70 10.59 -11.61 -3.01
C HIS A 70 10.55 -10.12 -3.34
N GLU A 71 10.65 -9.79 -4.61
CA GLU A 71 10.39 -8.45 -5.11
C GLU A 71 9.11 -8.48 -5.94
N TYR A 72 8.32 -7.42 -5.84
CA TYR A 72 7.12 -7.21 -6.61
C TYR A 72 7.22 -5.84 -7.28
N ARG A 73 6.66 -5.73 -8.49
CA ARG A 73 6.60 -4.48 -9.23
C ARG A 73 5.19 -4.18 -9.71
N ARG A 74 4.86 -2.88 -9.81
CA ARG A 74 3.67 -2.38 -10.50
C ARG A 74 4.10 -1.22 -11.38
N VAL A 75 4.08 -1.43 -12.70
CA VAL A 75 4.31 -0.37 -13.68
C VAL A 75 3.13 0.59 -13.66
N LEU A 76 3.40 1.88 -13.54
CA LEU A 76 2.37 2.91 -13.44
C LEU A 76 2.07 3.49 -14.83
N PRO A 77 0.78 3.62 -15.22
CA PRO A 77 0.39 4.18 -16.51
C PRO A 77 0.43 5.71 -16.48
N VAL A 78 1.59 6.31 -16.24
CA VAL A 78 1.75 7.77 -16.19
C VAL A 78 1.96 8.32 -17.60
N LYS A 79 1.27 9.42 -17.93
CA LYS A 79 1.47 10.13 -19.20
C LYS A 79 2.81 10.88 -19.14
N GLY A 80 3.87 10.27 -19.65
CA GLY A 80 5.21 10.85 -19.68
C GLY A 80 6.19 9.99 -20.50
N LYS A 81 7.40 10.51 -20.73
CA LYS A 81 8.48 9.76 -21.39
C LYS A 81 9.22 8.79 -20.47
N GLY A 82 9.16 9.02 -19.15
CA GLY A 82 9.85 8.19 -18.16
C GLY A 82 9.06 6.93 -17.81
N HIS A 83 9.80 5.84 -17.55
CA HIS A 83 9.25 4.61 -17.01
C HIS A 83 9.11 4.75 -15.50
N ILE A 84 7.86 4.78 -15.02
CA ILE A 84 7.56 4.93 -13.59
C ILE A 84 6.97 3.63 -13.09
N GLU A 85 7.55 3.08 -12.03
CA GLU A 85 7.05 1.88 -11.37
C GLU A 85 7.09 2.02 -9.85
N LEU A 86 6.26 1.25 -9.18
CA LEU A 86 6.40 0.98 -7.76
C LEU A 86 7.09 -0.37 -7.61
N LEU A 87 8.18 -0.40 -6.84
CA LEU A 87 8.81 -1.64 -6.40
C LEU A 87 8.45 -1.90 -4.95
N ALA A 88 8.32 -3.17 -4.61
CA ALA A 88 8.10 -3.61 -3.25
C ALA A 88 8.93 -4.85 -2.95
N TYR A 89 9.57 -4.87 -1.79
CA TYR A 89 10.46 -5.94 -1.36
C TYR A 89 9.96 -6.57 -0.07
N LEU A 90 9.81 -7.88 -0.07
CA LEU A 90 9.55 -8.70 1.10
C LEU A 90 10.87 -9.31 1.59
N LYS A 91 11.31 -8.84 2.76
CA LYS A 91 12.48 -9.36 3.45
C LYS A 91 12.19 -10.74 4.07
N SER A 92 13.24 -11.49 4.38
CA SER A 92 13.16 -12.78 5.08
C SER A 92 12.50 -12.72 6.46
N ASN A 93 12.56 -11.56 7.14
CA ASN A 93 11.86 -11.31 8.41
C ASN A 93 10.36 -11.00 8.23
N LYS A 94 9.81 -11.16 7.01
CA LYS A 94 8.44 -10.83 6.62
C LYS A 94 8.07 -9.34 6.70
N GLU A 95 9.05 -8.45 6.86
CA GLU A 95 8.84 -7.02 6.65
C GLU A 95 8.72 -6.74 5.15
N CYS A 96 7.70 -5.98 4.79
CA CYS A 96 7.50 -5.51 3.43
C CYS A 96 7.72 -4.00 3.39
N LEU A 97 8.44 -3.54 2.37
CA LEU A 97 8.60 -2.12 2.08
C LEU A 97 8.39 -1.86 0.58
N ALA A 98 7.90 -0.68 0.23
CA ALA A 98 7.68 -0.28 -1.16
C ALA A 98 8.23 1.12 -1.42
N TRP A 99 8.58 1.44 -2.66
CA TRP A 99 9.06 2.76 -3.08
C TRP A 99 8.82 2.98 -4.57
N ALA A 100 8.91 4.24 -4.99
CA ALA A 100 8.81 4.61 -6.39
C ALA A 100 10.17 4.58 -7.07
N VAL A 101 10.17 4.12 -8.32
CA VAL A 101 11.33 4.12 -9.21
C VAL A 101 10.96 4.85 -10.49
N VAL A 102 11.85 5.74 -10.94
CA VAL A 102 11.74 6.44 -12.22
C VAL A 102 12.99 6.13 -13.02
N ASP A 103 12.82 5.50 -14.18
CA ASP A 103 13.90 5.11 -15.09
C ASP A 103 15.03 4.31 -14.38
N GLY A 104 14.63 3.40 -13.48
CA GLY A 104 15.55 2.56 -12.70
C GLY A 104 16.18 3.23 -11.48
N VAL A 105 15.87 4.50 -11.20
CA VAL A 105 16.39 5.24 -10.03
C VAL A 105 15.31 5.40 -8.97
N ALA A 106 15.65 5.10 -7.72
CA ALA A 106 14.76 5.32 -6.58
C ALA A 106 14.38 6.81 -6.46
N ALA A 107 13.08 7.09 -6.50
CA ALA A 107 12.51 8.43 -6.52
C ALA A 107 11.73 8.78 -5.25
N SER A 108 11.59 7.85 -4.30
CA SER A 108 10.95 8.08 -3.01
C SER A 108 11.67 7.37 -1.87
N ASN A 109 11.41 7.82 -0.65
CA ASN A 109 11.71 7.03 0.54
C ASN A 109 10.87 5.74 0.57
N PRO A 110 11.35 4.70 1.26
CA PRO A 110 10.58 3.48 1.46
C PRO A 110 9.36 3.73 2.36
N VAL A 111 8.25 3.07 2.03
CA VAL A 111 7.00 3.07 2.78
C VAL A 111 6.67 1.65 3.27
N PHE A 112 5.95 1.54 4.38
CA PHE A 112 5.73 0.27 5.08
C PHE A 112 4.25 -0.06 5.27
N GLN A 113 3.36 0.90 4.99
CA GLN A 113 1.94 0.82 5.30
C GLN A 113 1.10 1.12 4.06
N LEU A 114 -0.08 0.51 3.95
CA LEU A 114 -0.96 0.62 2.80
C LEU A 114 -1.36 2.06 2.49
N HIS A 115 -1.67 2.88 3.50
CA HIS A 115 -2.03 4.29 3.27
C HIS A 115 -0.86 5.10 2.70
N GLN A 116 0.39 4.77 3.07
CA GLN A 116 1.58 5.44 2.53
C GLN A 116 1.78 5.05 1.05
N LEU A 117 1.56 3.77 0.73
CA LEU A 117 1.58 3.27 -0.65
C LEU A 117 0.48 3.91 -1.51
N GLN A 118 -0.72 4.07 -0.95
CA GLN A 118 -1.83 4.78 -1.59
C GLN A 118 -1.45 6.22 -1.92
N ASN A 119 -0.92 6.95 -0.93
CA ASN A 119 -0.51 8.34 -1.09
C ASN A 119 0.58 8.47 -2.16
N LEU A 120 1.53 7.54 -2.16
CA LEU A 120 2.59 7.50 -3.17
C LEU A 120 2.01 7.25 -4.58
N HIS A 121 1.13 6.26 -4.74
CA HIS A 121 0.48 5.99 -6.02
C HIS A 121 -0.34 7.18 -6.51
N TYR A 122 -1.13 7.79 -5.63
CA TYR A 122 -1.95 8.96 -5.96
C TYR A 122 -1.08 10.15 -6.36
N ALA A 123 0.02 10.40 -5.65
CA ALA A 123 0.95 11.48 -6.00
C ALA A 123 1.56 11.30 -7.40
N LEU A 124 1.78 10.04 -7.83
CA LEU A 124 2.38 9.72 -9.13
C LEU A 124 1.36 9.68 -10.27
N THR A 125 0.13 9.23 -10.02
CA THR A 125 -0.86 8.91 -11.06
C THR A 125 -2.09 9.82 -11.06
N GLY A 126 -2.36 10.51 -9.95
CA GLY A 126 -3.61 11.22 -9.70
C GLY A 126 -4.81 10.29 -9.48
N ALA A 127 -4.59 8.98 -9.33
CA ALA A 127 -5.62 7.96 -9.16
C ALA A 127 -5.42 7.16 -7.87
N GLU A 128 -6.53 6.65 -7.31
CA GLU A 128 -6.49 5.68 -6.22
C GLU A 128 -5.85 4.36 -6.71
N LEU A 129 -5.11 3.69 -5.82
CA LEU A 129 -4.42 2.42 -6.06
C LEU A 129 -5.37 1.28 -6.40
#